data_AF-T0K5K4-F1
#
_entry.id   AF-T0K5K4-F1
#
_cell.length_a   1.000
_cell.length_b   1.000
_cell.length_c   1.000
_cell.angle_alpha   90.00
_cell.angle_beta   90.00
_cell.angle_gamma   90.00
#
_symmetry.space_group_name_H-M   'P 1'
#
loop_
_entity.id
_entity.type
_entity.pdbx_description
1 polymer ?
#
loop_
_entity_poly.entity_id
_entity_poly.type
_entity_poly.pdbx_seq_one_letter_code
_entity_poly.pdbx_strand_id
1 'polypeptide(L)'
;MLNCHLRNWPRDSDNLMSWSSSLLFALQYALYRNIKPNPDDLADIQVFVLDTSGLPRGAFIPDTALLNVYTGKDSHREYNLSKIRHLRRNTSYNFGEYLCQGSLSMEGHSTSTSLQDIISHGLFKLCPEMGEPNEKPELAKRVCKLRTDCFAATTSATRLEVRTALSLAIGCFGDDWALPMMAALLSFRRRRRNDSVIIDAFKANFSGKEMLRYDLGALKSFSHEKLPEVYQFEKIIQDVHSDQCTRALDSVIASTMKLSLSSQSPATPAKFVPLINYIDIDEDEIWDV
;
A
#
# COMPACT_ATOMS: atom_id res chain seq x y z
N MET A 1 24.42 -13.72 -8.73
CA MET A 1 23.66 -13.12 -7.61
C MET A 1 22.20 -12.91 -8.00
N LEU A 2 21.81 -11.79 -8.62
CA LEU A 2 20.40 -11.42 -8.85
C LEU A 2 19.55 -12.53 -9.50
N ASN A 3 20.02 -13.14 -10.58
CA ASN A 3 19.28 -14.19 -11.29
C ASN A 3 19.05 -15.45 -10.43
N CYS A 4 20.03 -15.86 -9.64
CA CYS A 4 19.87 -16.97 -8.68
C CYS A 4 18.89 -16.60 -7.57
N HIS A 5 18.99 -15.37 -7.03
CA HIS A 5 18.11 -14.87 -5.96
C HIS A 5 16.63 -14.87 -6.38
N LEU A 6 16.31 -14.26 -7.52
CA LEU A 6 14.94 -14.18 -8.04
C LEU A 6 14.32 -15.54 -8.41
N ARG A 7 15.15 -16.59 -8.50
CA ARG A 7 14.73 -17.97 -8.76
C ARG A 7 14.72 -18.84 -7.51
N ASN A 8 15.10 -18.28 -6.37
CA ASN A 8 15.33 -19.00 -5.13
C ASN A 8 16.27 -20.20 -5.33
N TRP A 9 17.31 -20.03 -6.15
CA TRP A 9 18.30 -21.06 -6.40
C TRP A 9 19.42 -21.00 -5.37
N PRO A 10 19.94 -22.17 -4.91
CA PRO A 10 21.08 -22.23 -4.01
C PRO A 10 22.28 -21.46 -4.58
N ARG A 11 22.98 -20.76 -3.70
CA ARG A 11 24.21 -20.02 -4.04
C ARG A 11 25.00 -19.70 -2.79
N ASP A 12 26.32 -19.61 -2.97
CA ASP A 12 27.19 -19.07 -1.95
C ASP A 12 27.03 -17.55 -1.88
N SER A 13 26.99 -16.99 -0.66
CA SER A 13 26.97 -15.54 -0.39
C SER A 13 25.77 -14.77 -0.98
N ASP A 14 24.53 -15.16 -0.64
CA ASP A 14 23.37 -14.28 -0.84
C ASP A 14 23.26 -13.21 0.24
N ASN A 15 23.40 -11.94 -0.17
CA ASN A 15 23.18 -10.78 0.68
C ASN A 15 21.98 -9.94 0.22
N LEU A 16 21.16 -10.44 -0.71
CA LEU A 16 19.91 -9.80 -1.09
C LEU A 16 18.77 -10.34 -0.22
N MET A 17 17.82 -9.47 0.09
CA MET A 17 16.60 -9.83 0.80
C MET A 17 15.39 -9.27 0.05
N SER A 18 14.45 -10.16 -0.27
CA SER A 18 13.20 -9.83 -0.95
C SER A 18 12.17 -9.25 0.02
N TRP A 19 11.53 -8.17 -0.42
CA TRP A 19 10.39 -7.52 0.19
C TRP A 19 9.28 -7.38 -0.85
N SER A 20 8.03 -7.18 -0.42
CA SER A 20 6.88 -7.03 -1.30
C SER A 20 6.06 -5.83 -0.91
N SER A 21 5.62 -5.03 -1.88
CA SER A 21 4.60 -4.00 -1.67
C SER A 21 3.17 -4.55 -1.66
N SER A 22 2.98 -5.82 -2.03
CA SER A 22 1.69 -6.51 -2.01
C SER A 22 1.52 -7.34 -0.74
N LEU A 23 0.65 -6.87 0.16
CA LEU A 23 0.24 -7.64 1.36
C LEU A 23 -0.47 -8.94 0.96
N LEU A 24 -1.30 -8.91 -0.10
CA LEU A 24 -1.96 -10.11 -0.63
C LEU A 24 -0.94 -11.19 -1.02
N PHE A 25 0.13 -10.80 -1.73
CA PHE A 25 1.20 -11.73 -2.08
C PHE A 25 1.96 -12.21 -0.83
N ALA A 26 2.30 -11.31 0.09
CA ALA A 26 3.04 -11.66 1.31
C ALA A 26 2.29 -12.69 2.17
N LEU A 27 0.98 -12.50 2.38
CA LEU A 27 0.13 -13.45 3.09
C LEU A 27 0.00 -14.77 2.34
N GLN A 28 -0.15 -14.73 1.01
CA GLN A 28 -0.23 -15.96 0.21
C GLN A 28 1.10 -16.73 0.20
N TYR A 29 2.24 -16.03 0.27
CA TYR A 29 3.55 -16.63 0.45
C TYR A 29 3.69 -17.26 1.83
N ALA A 30 3.21 -16.58 2.88
CA ALA A 30 3.17 -17.12 4.23
C ALA A 30 2.33 -18.41 4.31
N LEU A 31 1.12 -18.41 3.74
CA LEU A 31 0.27 -19.61 3.64
C LEU A 31 0.95 -20.73 2.84
N TYR A 32 1.63 -20.37 1.74
CA TYR A 32 2.39 -21.32 0.93
C TYR A 32 3.50 -22.03 1.72
N ARG A 33 4.19 -21.31 2.62
CA ARG A 33 5.24 -21.88 3.47
C ARG A 33 4.73 -22.97 4.41
N ASN A 34 3.46 -22.93 4.80
CA ASN A 34 2.83 -23.93 5.65
C ASN A 34 2.33 -25.18 4.90
N ILE A 35 2.35 -25.19 3.56
CA ILE A 35 1.87 -26.32 2.73
C ILE A 35 2.94 -26.93 1.81
N LYS A 36 4.15 -26.37 1.78
CA LYS A 36 5.27 -26.94 1.02
C LYS A 36 5.77 -28.24 1.68
N PRO A 37 6.55 -29.11 0.99
CA PRO A 37 6.96 -30.42 1.51
C PRO A 37 7.63 -30.43 2.90
N ASN A 38 8.29 -29.33 3.28
CA ASN A 38 8.79 -29.10 4.63
C ASN A 38 8.04 -27.88 5.21
N PRO A 39 6.81 -28.07 5.73
CA PRO A 39 5.95 -26.96 6.13
C PRO A 39 6.52 -26.28 7.37
N ASP A 40 6.46 -24.95 7.38
CA ASP A 40 6.75 -24.16 8.57
C ASP A 40 5.48 -24.06 9.43
N ASP A 41 5.60 -24.05 10.76
CA ASP A 41 4.46 -23.87 11.66
C ASP A 41 3.88 -22.44 11.54
N LEU A 42 2.56 -22.31 11.62
CA LEU A 42 1.87 -21.01 11.46
C LEU A 42 2.33 -19.98 12.50
N ALA A 43 2.70 -20.42 13.70
CA ALA A 43 3.23 -19.57 14.77
C ALA A 43 4.64 -19.02 14.44
N ASP A 44 5.43 -19.79 13.69
CA ASP A 44 6.83 -19.49 13.38
C ASP A 44 6.97 -18.62 12.11
N ILE A 45 5.90 -18.52 11.30
CA ILE A 45 5.88 -17.64 10.13
C ILE A 45 5.48 -16.23 10.57
N GLN A 46 6.47 -15.34 10.64
CA GLN A 46 6.27 -13.93 10.95
C GLN A 46 6.08 -13.09 9.67
N VAL A 47 5.10 -12.20 9.68
CA VAL A 47 4.84 -11.21 8.63
C VAL A 47 5.29 -9.84 9.13
N PHE A 48 6.29 -9.26 8.46
CA PHE A 48 6.84 -7.95 8.78
C PHE A 48 6.24 -6.87 7.88
N VAL A 49 5.92 -5.73 8.48
CA VAL A 49 5.51 -4.50 7.79
C VAL A 49 6.52 -3.41 8.15
N LEU A 50 6.91 -2.61 7.16
CA LEU A 50 8.00 -1.65 7.28
C LEU A 50 7.56 -0.26 6.80
N ASP A 51 7.89 0.77 7.59
CA ASP A 51 7.78 2.17 7.23
C ASP A 51 9.10 2.58 6.60
N THR A 52 9.05 2.87 5.30
CA THR A 52 10.23 3.22 4.51
C THR A 52 10.54 4.72 4.51
N SER A 53 9.70 5.55 5.13
CA SER A 53 9.84 7.02 5.11
C SER A 53 11.11 7.51 5.79
N GLY A 54 11.58 6.80 6.82
CA GLY A 54 12.81 7.10 7.55
C GLY A 54 14.07 6.43 7.00
N LEU A 55 13.95 5.60 5.96
CA LEU A 55 15.05 4.78 5.46
C LEU A 55 15.82 5.49 4.33
N PRO A 56 17.14 5.22 4.18
CA PRO A 56 17.93 5.84 3.13
C PRO A 56 17.33 5.61 1.74
N ARG A 57 17.34 6.66 0.91
CA ARG A 57 16.89 6.55 -0.48
C ARG A 57 17.72 5.49 -1.20
N GLY A 58 17.05 4.56 -1.86
CA GLY A 58 17.70 3.45 -2.56
C GLY A 58 17.98 2.23 -1.68
N ALA A 59 17.58 2.22 -0.41
CA ALA A 59 17.62 1.02 0.44
C ALA A 59 16.79 -0.13 -0.14
N PHE A 60 15.71 0.20 -0.84
CA PHE A 60 14.86 -0.74 -1.58
C PHE A 60 14.86 -0.39 -3.05
N ILE A 61 15.16 -1.38 -3.89
CA ILE A 61 15.15 -1.23 -5.34
C ILE A 61 14.12 -2.21 -5.92
N PRO A 62 13.14 -1.76 -6.72
CA PRO A 62 12.20 -2.66 -7.38
C PRO A 62 12.95 -3.71 -8.22
N ASP A 63 12.54 -4.97 -8.15
CA ASP A 63 13.12 -6.04 -8.95
C ASP A 63 13.06 -5.71 -10.46
N THR A 64 11.97 -5.08 -10.90
CA THR A 64 11.76 -4.61 -12.27
C THR A 64 12.79 -3.57 -12.71
N ALA A 65 13.22 -2.67 -11.82
CA ALA A 65 14.27 -1.70 -12.11
C ALA A 65 15.61 -2.41 -12.30
N LEU A 66 15.95 -3.35 -11.40
CA LEU A 66 17.15 -4.19 -11.52
C LEU A 66 17.11 -5.03 -12.81
N LEU A 67 15.97 -5.65 -13.13
CA LEU A 67 15.80 -6.42 -14.35
C LEU A 67 16.03 -5.57 -15.60
N ASN A 68 15.64 -4.29 -15.61
CA ASN A 68 15.92 -3.41 -16.75
C ASN A 68 17.41 -3.12 -16.92
N VAL A 69 18.15 -3.00 -15.81
CA VAL A 69 19.58 -2.70 -15.82
C VAL A 69 20.43 -3.94 -16.14
N TYR A 70 20.01 -5.11 -15.68
CA TYR A 70 20.81 -6.33 -15.74
C TYR A 70 20.40 -7.32 -16.84
N THR A 71 19.21 -7.20 -17.43
CA THR A 71 18.83 -8.06 -18.57
C THR A 71 19.82 -7.87 -19.73
N GLY A 72 20.27 -8.98 -20.32
CA GLY A 72 21.24 -9.00 -21.41
C GLY A 72 22.70 -9.07 -20.93
N LYS A 73 22.99 -8.64 -19.69
CA LYS A 73 24.32 -8.80 -19.08
C LYS A 73 24.64 -10.25 -18.69
N ASP A 74 23.61 -11.09 -18.58
CA ASP A 74 23.72 -12.53 -18.33
C ASP A 74 23.32 -13.39 -19.54
N SER A 75 23.39 -12.84 -20.75
CA SER A 75 23.02 -13.51 -22.00
C SER A 75 23.79 -14.80 -22.28
N HIS A 76 25.01 -14.92 -21.76
CA HIS A 76 25.84 -16.13 -21.82
C HIS A 76 25.30 -17.29 -20.99
N ARG A 77 24.28 -17.08 -20.15
CA ARG A 77 23.64 -18.12 -19.33
C ARG A 77 22.39 -18.65 -20.02
N GLU A 78 22.23 -19.98 -20.00
CA GLU A 78 21.02 -20.66 -20.50
C GLU A 78 19.75 -20.10 -19.84
N TYR A 79 19.77 -19.99 -18.52
CA TYR A 79 18.69 -19.38 -17.75
C TYR A 79 19.01 -17.93 -17.43
N ASN A 80 18.84 -17.02 -18.38
CA ASN A 80 19.08 -15.59 -18.17
C ASN A 80 17.86 -14.81 -17.61
N LEU A 81 18.08 -13.55 -17.25
CA LEU A 81 17.08 -12.67 -16.65
C LEU A 81 15.94 -12.28 -17.62
N SER A 82 16.10 -12.48 -18.93
CA SER A 82 15.10 -12.06 -19.94
C SER A 82 13.74 -12.71 -19.71
N LYS A 83 13.72 -14.00 -19.33
CA LYS A 83 12.48 -14.72 -19.00
C LYS A 83 11.80 -14.15 -17.76
N ILE A 84 12.56 -13.82 -16.71
CA ILE A 84 12.00 -13.23 -15.48
C ILE A 84 11.44 -11.83 -15.80
N ARG A 85 12.19 -11.02 -16.56
CA ARG A 85 11.73 -9.70 -17.01
C ARG A 85 10.42 -9.79 -17.79
N HIS A 86 10.30 -10.74 -18.71
CA HIS A 86 9.05 -10.98 -19.44
C HIS A 86 7.90 -11.35 -18.51
N LEU A 87 8.12 -12.28 -17.56
CA LEU A 87 7.09 -12.65 -16.57
C LEU A 87 6.61 -11.44 -15.76
N ARG A 88 7.53 -10.60 -15.26
CA ARG A 88 7.19 -9.39 -14.49
C ARG A 88 6.50 -8.32 -15.35
N ARG A 89 6.92 -8.12 -16.60
CA ARG A 89 6.47 -6.99 -17.44
C ARG A 89 5.32 -7.31 -18.38
N ASN A 90 5.09 -8.57 -18.73
CA ASN A 90 4.13 -8.94 -19.77
C ASN A 90 3.05 -9.90 -19.28
N THR A 91 3.12 -10.35 -18.03
CA THR A 91 2.12 -11.25 -17.44
C THR A 91 1.63 -10.73 -16.09
N SER A 92 0.77 -11.51 -15.42
CA SER A 92 0.28 -11.28 -14.06
C SER A 92 1.25 -11.70 -12.95
N TYR A 93 2.44 -12.23 -13.31
CA TYR A 93 3.46 -12.69 -12.36
C TYR A 93 4.36 -11.57 -11.80
N ASN A 94 3.87 -10.33 -11.78
CA ASN A 94 4.48 -9.27 -10.98
C ASN A 94 3.93 -9.38 -9.55
N PHE A 95 4.81 -9.43 -8.55
CA PHE A 95 4.43 -9.55 -7.15
C PHE A 95 4.80 -8.33 -6.31
N GLY A 96 5.29 -7.26 -6.95
CA GLY A 96 5.71 -6.04 -6.25
C GLY A 96 6.99 -6.23 -5.46
N GLU A 97 7.91 -7.02 -5.99
CA GLU A 97 9.14 -7.39 -5.31
C GLU A 97 10.14 -6.22 -5.29
N TYR A 98 10.71 -5.96 -4.12
CA TYR A 98 11.79 -5.03 -3.87
C TYR A 98 12.95 -5.77 -3.24
N LEU A 99 14.17 -5.42 -3.64
CA LEU A 99 15.38 -5.98 -3.05
C LEU A 99 16.09 -4.93 -2.21
N CYS A 100 16.50 -5.32 -1.02
CA CYS A 100 17.51 -4.62 -0.24
C CYS A 100 18.77 -5.50 -0.16
N GLN A 101 19.92 -4.88 0.13
CA GLN A 101 21.20 -5.56 0.23
C GLN A 101 21.77 -5.41 1.65
N GLY A 102 22.22 -6.52 2.23
CA GLY A 102 22.81 -6.55 3.57
C GLY A 102 21.75 -6.56 4.69
N SER A 103 22.18 -6.16 5.89
CA SER A 103 21.32 -6.06 7.06
C SER A 103 20.56 -4.73 7.08
N LEU A 104 19.26 -4.78 7.33
CA LEU A 104 18.42 -3.60 7.53
C LEU A 104 18.16 -3.42 9.03
N SER A 105 18.43 -2.22 9.57
CA SER A 105 17.94 -1.88 10.91
C SER A 105 16.44 -1.63 10.82
N MET A 106 15.66 -2.47 11.50
CA MET A 106 14.20 -2.38 11.53
C MET A 106 13.67 -1.74 12.82
N GLU A 107 14.57 -1.32 13.72
CA GLU A 107 14.24 -0.73 15.01
C GLU A 107 13.44 0.57 14.81
N GLY A 108 12.27 0.66 15.45
CA GLY A 108 11.38 1.82 15.36
C GLY A 108 10.67 2.02 14.01
N HIS A 109 10.95 1.19 13.00
CA HIS A 109 10.41 1.34 11.65
C HIS A 109 9.54 0.17 11.20
N SER A 110 9.35 -0.85 12.04
CA SER A 110 8.62 -2.04 11.65
C SER A 110 7.65 -2.53 12.73
N THR A 111 6.71 -3.34 12.29
CA THR A 111 5.86 -4.18 13.13
C THR A 111 5.82 -5.59 12.55
N SER A 112 5.50 -6.57 13.37
CA SER A 112 5.42 -7.97 12.96
C SER A 112 4.37 -8.73 13.72
N THR A 113 3.84 -9.77 13.10
CA THR A 113 2.85 -10.65 13.70
C THR A 113 2.97 -12.07 13.13
N SER A 114 2.47 -13.07 13.86
CA SER A 114 2.45 -14.43 13.36
C SER A 114 1.33 -14.64 12.33
N LEU A 115 1.54 -15.55 11.38
CA LEU A 115 0.49 -15.96 10.46
C LEU A 115 -0.70 -16.59 11.21
N GLN A 116 -0.43 -17.28 12.33
CA GLN A 116 -1.48 -17.81 13.20
C GLN A 116 -2.38 -16.72 13.76
N ASP A 117 -1.83 -15.60 14.22
CA ASP A 117 -2.61 -14.48 14.76
C ASP A 117 -3.45 -13.82 13.68
N ILE A 118 -2.87 -13.60 12.49
CA ILE A 118 -3.60 -13.07 11.32
C ILE A 118 -4.80 -13.96 10.98
N ILE A 119 -4.64 -15.28 10.97
CA ILE A 119 -5.75 -16.21 10.71
C ILE A 119 -6.80 -16.12 11.83
N SER A 120 -6.36 -16.13 13.09
CA SER A 120 -7.23 -16.12 14.28
C SER A 120 -8.08 -14.84 14.38
N HIS A 121 -7.53 -13.71 13.95
CA HIS A 121 -8.25 -12.43 13.88
C HIS A 121 -9.19 -12.31 12.67
N GLY A 122 -9.20 -13.30 11.77
CA GLY A 122 -10.25 -13.43 10.76
C GLY A 122 -9.80 -13.17 9.32
N LEU A 123 -8.55 -13.44 8.94
CA LEU A 123 -8.10 -13.36 7.55
C LEU A 123 -9.07 -14.04 6.57
N PHE A 124 -9.48 -15.27 6.86
CA PHE A 124 -10.41 -16.02 5.99
C PHE A 124 -11.86 -15.57 6.11
N LYS A 125 -12.22 -14.79 7.12
CA LYS A 125 -13.53 -14.11 7.17
C LYS A 125 -13.54 -12.90 6.24
N LEU A 126 -12.42 -12.18 6.17
CA LEU A 126 -12.25 -11.01 5.31
C LEU A 126 -12.05 -11.40 3.82
N CYS A 127 -11.21 -12.40 3.57
CA CYS A 127 -10.93 -12.94 2.23
C CYS A 127 -11.03 -14.47 2.27
N PRO A 128 -12.25 -15.03 2.14
CA PRO A 128 -12.48 -16.48 2.12
C PRO A 128 -11.65 -17.19 1.04
N GLU A 129 -11.44 -16.55 -0.11
CA GLU A 129 -10.69 -17.10 -1.23
C GLU A 129 -9.27 -17.49 -0.81
N MET A 130 -8.63 -16.76 0.12
CA MET A 130 -7.28 -17.12 0.62
C MET A 130 -7.26 -18.44 1.39
N GLY A 131 -8.37 -18.78 2.06
CA GLY A 131 -8.50 -20.00 2.87
C GLY A 131 -8.87 -21.25 2.07
N GLU A 132 -9.17 -21.11 0.77
CA GLU A 132 -9.47 -22.26 -0.07
C GLU A 132 -8.24 -23.18 -0.22
N PRO A 133 -8.42 -24.51 -0.20
CA PRO A 133 -7.34 -25.45 -0.44
C PRO A 133 -6.66 -25.19 -1.80
N ASN A 134 -5.33 -25.22 -1.80
CA ASN A 134 -4.56 -25.15 -3.03
C ASN A 134 -4.11 -26.57 -3.42
N GLU A 135 -4.82 -27.20 -4.35
CA GLU A 135 -4.58 -28.59 -4.80
C GLU A 135 -3.15 -28.82 -5.30
N LYS A 136 -2.48 -27.77 -5.79
CA LYS A 136 -1.09 -27.80 -6.23
C LYS A 136 -0.32 -26.68 -5.55
N PRO A 137 0.89 -26.92 -5.02
CA PRO A 137 1.71 -25.90 -4.36
C PRO A 137 2.35 -24.93 -5.38
N GLU A 138 1.53 -24.27 -6.21
CA GLU A 138 1.92 -23.32 -7.25
C GLU A 138 1.60 -21.89 -6.82
N LEU A 139 2.45 -21.31 -5.96
CA LEU A 139 2.29 -19.95 -5.39
C LEU A 139 1.89 -18.90 -6.44
N ALA A 140 2.64 -18.84 -7.55
CA ALA A 140 2.46 -17.81 -8.56
C ALA A 140 1.07 -17.87 -9.21
N LYS A 141 0.61 -19.07 -9.58
CA LYS A 141 -0.72 -19.26 -10.18
C LYS A 141 -1.83 -18.98 -9.17
N ARG A 142 -1.64 -19.36 -7.91
CA ARG A 142 -2.59 -19.10 -6.84
C ARG A 142 -2.80 -17.59 -6.62
N VAL A 143 -1.73 -16.81 -6.60
CA VAL A 143 -1.81 -15.33 -6.51
C VAL A 143 -2.52 -14.75 -7.73
N CYS A 144 -2.21 -15.24 -8.94
CA CYS A 144 -2.91 -14.80 -10.15
C CYS A 144 -4.41 -15.10 -10.10
N LYS A 145 -4.80 -16.29 -9.63
CA LYS A 145 -6.21 -16.67 -9.45
C LYS A 145 -6.91 -15.76 -8.45
N LEU A 146 -6.29 -15.52 -7.28
CA LEU A 146 -6.85 -14.60 -6.28
C LEU A 146 -7.08 -13.20 -6.86
N ARG A 147 -6.11 -12.67 -7.62
CA ARG A 147 -6.27 -11.36 -8.28
C ARG A 147 -7.39 -11.37 -9.32
N THR A 148 -7.52 -12.43 -10.11
CA THR A 148 -8.62 -12.56 -11.07
C THR A 148 -9.97 -12.57 -10.35
N ASP A 149 -10.11 -13.38 -9.30
CA ASP A 149 -11.39 -13.60 -8.63
C ASP A 149 -11.78 -12.38 -7.77
N CYS A 150 -10.87 -11.86 -6.96
CA CYS A 150 -11.16 -10.76 -6.02
C CYS A 150 -11.32 -9.39 -6.70
N PHE A 151 -10.88 -9.24 -7.96
CA PHE A 151 -10.96 -7.98 -8.70
C PHE A 151 -11.84 -8.05 -9.96
N ALA A 152 -12.55 -9.18 -10.18
CA ALA A 152 -13.48 -9.35 -11.29
C ALA A 152 -14.61 -8.32 -11.29
N ALA A 153 -15.13 -7.97 -10.11
CA ALA A 153 -16.24 -7.04 -9.95
C ALA A 153 -15.91 -5.95 -8.92
N THR A 154 -16.45 -4.75 -9.13
CA THR A 154 -16.39 -3.68 -8.13
C THR A 154 -17.46 -3.92 -7.08
N THR A 155 -17.07 -3.93 -5.80
CA THR A 155 -17.98 -4.18 -4.67
C THR A 155 -17.92 -3.03 -3.67
N SER A 156 -19.06 -2.73 -3.02
CA SER A 156 -19.02 -1.89 -1.82
C SER A 156 -18.54 -2.71 -0.63
N ALA A 157 -17.81 -2.09 0.29
CA ALA A 157 -17.46 -2.72 1.56
C ALA A 157 -18.70 -2.88 2.44
N THR A 158 -18.76 -4.00 3.15
CA THR A 158 -19.74 -4.25 4.19
C THR A 158 -19.20 -3.79 5.55
N ARG A 159 -20.12 -3.50 6.48
CA ARG A 159 -19.73 -3.19 7.87
C ARG A 159 -18.95 -4.33 8.53
N LEU A 160 -19.25 -5.57 8.16
CA LEU A 160 -18.54 -6.74 8.69
C LEU A 160 -17.09 -6.78 8.18
N GLU A 161 -16.86 -6.56 6.89
CA GLU A 161 -15.51 -6.50 6.32
C GLU A 161 -14.68 -5.40 6.97
N VAL A 162 -15.24 -4.20 7.10
CA VAL A 162 -14.58 -3.07 7.76
C VAL A 162 -14.22 -3.37 9.22
N ARG A 163 -15.15 -3.93 10.00
CA ARG A 163 -14.89 -4.30 11.40
C ARG A 163 -13.82 -5.38 11.50
N THR A 164 -13.87 -6.37 10.60
CA THR A 164 -12.89 -7.47 10.56
C THR A 164 -11.51 -6.93 10.20
N ALA A 165 -11.42 -6.06 9.18
CA ALA A 165 -10.16 -5.43 8.78
C ALA A 165 -9.57 -4.56 9.89
N LEU A 166 -10.39 -3.76 10.59
CA LEU A 166 -9.94 -2.97 11.73
C LEU A 166 -9.45 -3.84 12.89
N SER A 167 -10.21 -4.89 13.24
CA SER A 167 -9.83 -5.83 14.30
C SER A 167 -8.52 -6.57 13.98
N LEU A 168 -8.31 -6.95 12.72
CA LEU A 168 -7.05 -7.51 12.23
C LEU A 168 -5.91 -6.49 12.33
N ALA A 169 -6.16 -5.27 11.87
CA ALA A 169 -5.14 -4.22 11.84
C ALA A 169 -4.62 -3.90 13.25
N ILE A 170 -5.53 -3.64 14.20
CA ILE A 170 -5.18 -3.36 15.60
C ILE A 170 -4.61 -4.61 16.27
N GLY A 171 -5.32 -5.74 16.21
CA GLY A 171 -4.96 -6.94 16.95
C GLY A 171 -3.66 -7.59 16.50
N CYS A 172 -3.30 -7.45 15.23
CA CYS A 172 -2.07 -8.04 14.70
C CYS A 172 -0.91 -7.06 14.59
N PHE A 173 -1.15 -5.78 14.28
CA PHE A 173 -0.07 -4.83 13.95
C PHE A 173 0.05 -3.65 14.93
N GLY A 174 -0.92 -3.48 15.83
CA GLY A 174 -0.98 -2.39 16.80
C GLY A 174 -1.61 -1.11 16.26
N ASP A 175 -1.96 -0.21 17.17
CA ASP A 175 -2.71 1.02 16.86
C ASP A 175 -1.98 1.94 15.87
N ASP A 176 -0.65 2.09 16.02
CA ASP A 176 0.17 2.95 15.14
C ASP A 176 0.13 2.52 13.66
N TRP A 177 -0.14 1.23 13.42
CA TRP A 177 -0.21 0.62 12.08
C TRP A 177 -1.64 0.35 11.63
N ALA A 178 -2.63 0.60 12.48
CA ALA A 178 -3.99 0.19 12.22
C ALA A 178 -4.58 0.84 10.95
N LEU A 179 -4.30 2.13 10.71
CA LEU A 179 -4.78 2.86 9.53
C LEU A 179 -4.25 2.27 8.21
N PRO A 180 -2.93 2.20 7.95
CA PRO A 180 -2.43 1.65 6.70
C PRO A 180 -2.75 0.15 6.56
N MET A 181 -2.75 -0.62 7.65
CA MET A 181 -3.06 -2.04 7.58
C MET A 181 -4.54 -2.30 7.31
N MET A 182 -5.45 -1.53 7.90
CA MET A 182 -6.88 -1.61 7.58
C MET A 182 -7.13 -1.29 6.11
N ALA A 183 -6.47 -0.26 5.57
CA ALA A 183 -6.58 0.08 4.15
C ALA A 183 -6.05 -1.05 3.24
N ALA A 184 -4.90 -1.65 3.58
CA ALA A 184 -4.30 -2.74 2.80
C ALA A 184 -5.14 -4.03 2.87
N LEU A 185 -5.75 -4.32 4.02
CA LEU A 185 -6.66 -5.45 4.19
C LEU A 185 -7.96 -5.26 3.38
N LEU A 186 -8.53 -4.05 3.39
CA LEU A 186 -9.70 -3.73 2.59
C LEU A 186 -9.42 -3.72 1.08
N SER A 187 -8.15 -3.56 0.68
CA SER A 187 -7.71 -3.53 -0.71
C SER A 187 -7.53 -4.91 -1.35
N PHE A 188 -7.79 -6.01 -0.63
CA PHE A 188 -7.78 -7.37 -1.20
C PHE A 188 -8.85 -7.59 -2.28
N ARG A 189 -9.81 -6.68 -2.42
CA ARG A 189 -10.86 -6.72 -3.45
C ARG A 189 -11.00 -5.38 -4.13
N ARG A 190 -11.52 -5.38 -5.36
CA ARG A 190 -11.89 -4.14 -6.05
C ARG A 190 -13.06 -3.45 -5.33
N ARG A 191 -12.79 -2.29 -4.74
CA ARG A 191 -13.76 -1.47 -3.99
C ARG A 191 -14.27 -0.29 -4.82
N ARG A 192 -15.48 0.16 -4.51
CA ARG A 192 -16.05 1.38 -5.10
C ARG A 192 -15.20 2.60 -4.69
N ARG A 193 -15.02 3.55 -5.62
CA ARG A 193 -14.45 4.87 -5.30
C ARG A 193 -15.40 5.64 -4.37
N ASN A 194 -14.84 6.35 -3.40
CA ASN A 194 -15.60 7.08 -2.38
C ASN A 194 -16.62 6.18 -1.67
N ASP A 195 -16.22 4.95 -1.32
CA ASP A 195 -17.08 4.03 -0.58
C ASP A 195 -17.39 4.60 0.80
N SER A 196 -18.64 5.01 1.02
CA SER A 196 -19.06 5.65 2.28
C SER A 196 -18.86 4.73 3.49
N VAL A 197 -18.98 3.41 3.33
CA VAL A 197 -18.79 2.48 4.45
C VAL A 197 -17.34 2.45 4.90
N ILE A 198 -16.41 2.50 3.96
CA ILE A 198 -14.97 2.60 4.26
C ILE A 198 -14.68 3.96 4.89
N ILE A 199 -15.07 5.04 4.20
CA ILE A 199 -14.79 6.41 4.61
C ILE A 199 -15.32 6.68 6.03
N ASP A 200 -16.59 6.36 6.30
CA ASP A 200 -17.22 6.57 7.61
C ASP A 200 -16.52 5.78 8.72
N ALA A 201 -16.02 4.59 8.40
CA ALA A 201 -15.28 3.80 9.36
C ALA A 201 -13.91 4.40 9.68
N PHE A 202 -13.17 4.91 8.68
CA PHE A 202 -11.91 5.60 8.95
C PHE A 202 -12.13 6.82 9.84
N LYS A 203 -13.16 7.62 9.55
CA LYS A 203 -13.53 8.80 10.36
C LYS A 203 -13.91 8.47 11.79
N ALA A 204 -14.56 7.33 11.99
CA ALA A 204 -15.00 6.91 13.32
C ALA A 204 -13.85 6.37 14.18
N ASN A 205 -12.76 5.91 13.57
CA ASN A 205 -11.69 5.19 14.28
C ASN A 205 -10.33 5.90 14.27
N PHE A 206 -10.11 6.87 13.37
CA PHE A 206 -8.83 7.58 13.25
C PHE A 206 -9.04 9.10 13.33
N SER A 207 -8.06 9.79 13.91
CA SER A 207 -8.05 11.25 13.95
C SER A 207 -7.80 11.85 12.58
N GLY A 208 -8.24 13.10 12.39
CA GLY A 208 -7.94 13.87 11.17
C GLY A 208 -6.43 13.99 10.90
N LYS A 209 -5.61 14.09 11.96
CA LYS A 209 -4.15 14.16 11.84
C LYS A 209 -3.54 12.87 11.30
N GLU A 210 -4.03 11.72 11.77
CA GLU A 210 -3.59 10.41 11.25
C GLU A 210 -3.97 10.24 9.79
N MET A 211 -5.21 10.57 9.42
CA MET A 211 -5.67 10.48 8.03
C MET A 211 -4.89 11.40 7.09
N LEU A 212 -4.51 12.60 7.55
CA LEU A 212 -3.69 13.54 6.77
C LEU A 212 -2.20 13.16 6.69
N ARG A 213 -1.70 12.30 7.59
CA ARG A 213 -0.30 11.81 7.54
C ARG A 213 -0.06 10.97 6.28
N TYR A 214 -1.07 10.26 5.80
CA TYR A 214 -0.99 9.39 4.64
C TYR A 214 -1.46 10.10 3.37
N ASP A 215 -0.66 11.06 2.89
CA ASP A 215 -0.82 11.64 1.56
C ASP A 215 -0.14 10.74 0.49
N LEU A 216 -0.71 10.71 -0.72
CA LEU A 216 -0.09 10.06 -1.87
C LEU A 216 1.30 10.60 -2.20
N GLY A 217 1.58 11.87 -1.92
CA GLY A 217 2.92 12.43 -2.08
C GLY A 217 3.98 11.68 -1.25
N ALA A 218 3.56 11.07 -0.13
CA ALA A 218 4.40 10.19 0.69
C ALA A 218 4.46 8.75 0.17
N LEU A 219 3.41 8.27 -0.51
CA LEU A 219 3.36 6.97 -1.20
C LEU A 219 4.00 7.09 -2.58
N LYS A 220 5.34 7.25 -2.63
CA LYS A 220 6.09 7.35 -3.89
C LYS A 220 5.78 6.16 -4.80
N SER A 221 4.96 6.45 -5.81
CA SER A 221 4.55 5.64 -6.96
C SER A 221 5.31 4.32 -7.11
N PHE A 222 4.74 3.27 -6.54
CA PHE A 222 4.98 1.90 -6.99
C PHE A 222 4.53 1.86 -8.45
N SER A 223 5.29 1.27 -9.38
CA SER A 223 4.84 1.14 -10.78
C SER A 223 3.47 0.44 -10.82
N HIS A 224 2.40 1.23 -10.95
CA HIS A 224 1.01 0.86 -10.64
C HIS A 224 0.41 -0.13 -11.63
N GLU A 225 1.08 -0.39 -12.74
CA GLU A 225 0.45 -0.98 -13.92
C GLU A 225 0.04 -2.46 -13.75
N LYS A 226 0.35 -3.11 -12.61
CA LYS A 226 0.21 -4.58 -12.50
C LYS A 226 -0.23 -5.17 -11.17
N LEU A 227 -0.38 -4.38 -10.10
CA LEU A 227 -0.74 -4.91 -8.77
C LEU A 227 -2.10 -4.35 -8.35
N PRO A 228 -3.22 -5.04 -8.63
CA PRO A 228 -4.55 -4.50 -8.41
C PRO A 228 -4.81 -4.18 -6.92
N GLU A 229 -4.28 -4.97 -6.00
CA GLU A 229 -4.39 -4.75 -4.55
C GLU A 229 -3.62 -3.52 -4.05
N VAL A 230 -2.49 -3.19 -4.67
CA VAL A 230 -1.67 -2.01 -4.31
C VAL A 230 -2.34 -0.75 -4.85
N TYR A 231 -2.81 -0.81 -6.10
CA TYR A 231 -3.59 0.27 -6.69
C TYR A 231 -4.87 0.55 -5.89
N GLN A 232 -5.57 -0.51 -5.46
CA GLN A 232 -6.77 -0.35 -4.64
C GLN A 232 -6.47 0.25 -3.26
N PHE A 233 -5.34 -0.10 -2.65
CA PHE A 233 -4.87 0.50 -1.40
C PHE A 233 -4.68 2.01 -1.56
N GLU A 234 -3.95 2.45 -2.59
CA GLU A 234 -3.75 3.86 -2.89
C GLU A 234 -5.07 4.59 -3.12
N LYS A 235 -6.02 3.94 -3.80
CA LYS A 235 -7.36 4.47 -4.00
C LYS A 235 -8.11 4.67 -2.68
N ILE A 236 -8.05 3.72 -1.76
CA ILE A 236 -8.67 3.86 -0.43
C ILE A 236 -8.02 5.03 0.33
N ILE A 237 -6.69 5.09 0.37
CA ILE A 237 -5.97 6.18 1.04
C ILE A 237 -6.32 7.55 0.44
N GLN A 238 -6.39 7.64 -0.89
CA GLN A 238 -6.84 8.85 -1.60
C GLN A 238 -8.23 9.30 -1.18
N ASP A 239 -9.19 8.38 -1.16
CA ASP A 239 -10.58 8.74 -0.86
C ASP A 239 -10.73 9.22 0.59
N VAL A 240 -10.05 8.56 1.52
CA VAL A 240 -10.01 8.96 2.94
C VAL A 240 -9.34 10.33 3.11
N HIS A 241 -8.18 10.54 2.47
CA HIS A 241 -7.44 11.79 2.55
C HIS A 241 -8.22 12.97 1.93
N SER A 242 -8.76 12.80 0.72
CA SER A 242 -9.53 13.85 0.02
C SER A 242 -10.78 14.26 0.79
N ASP A 243 -11.51 13.30 1.36
CA ASP A 243 -12.67 13.60 2.21
C ASP A 243 -12.27 14.41 3.45
N GLN A 244 -11.18 14.02 4.12
CA GLN A 244 -10.68 14.74 5.28
C GLN A 244 -10.23 16.17 4.94
N CYS A 245 -9.56 16.38 3.80
CA CYS A 245 -9.20 17.72 3.31
C CYS A 245 -10.44 18.58 3.06
N THR A 246 -11.47 18.02 2.42
CA THR A 246 -12.72 18.74 2.10
C THR A 246 -13.39 19.22 3.38
N ARG A 247 -13.45 18.36 4.41
CA ARG A 247 -14.02 18.71 5.70
C ARG A 247 -13.23 19.76 6.46
N ALA A 248 -11.90 19.66 6.42
CA ALA A 248 -11.04 20.67 7.02
C ALA A 248 -11.31 22.05 6.40
N LEU A 249 -11.44 22.09 5.07
CA LEU A 249 -11.80 23.30 4.34
C LEU A 249 -13.19 23.83 4.73
N ASP A 250 -14.21 22.97 4.73
CA ASP A 250 -15.59 23.35 5.11
C ASP A 250 -15.66 23.91 6.53
N SER A 251 -14.91 23.33 7.47
CA SER A 251 -14.81 23.81 8.85
C SER A 251 -14.16 25.19 8.93
N VAL A 252 -13.13 25.46 8.12
CA VAL A 252 -12.49 26.78 8.03
C VAL A 252 -13.45 27.79 7.44
N ILE A 253 -14.12 27.46 6.33
CA ILE A 253 -15.12 28.35 5.69
C ILE A 253 -16.25 28.68 6.67
N ALA A 254 -16.80 27.68 7.35
CA ALA A 254 -17.87 27.89 8.33
C ALA A 254 -17.42 28.78 9.51
N SER A 255 -16.17 28.64 9.95
CA SER A 255 -15.60 29.46 11.02
C SER A 255 -15.42 30.92 10.56
N THR A 256 -14.91 31.13 9.34
CA THR A 256 -14.78 32.46 8.74
C THR A 256 -16.13 33.14 8.55
N MET A 257 -17.14 32.41 8.10
CA MET A 257 -18.51 32.93 7.96
C MET A 257 -19.09 33.34 9.32
N LYS A 258 -18.91 32.54 10.37
CA LYS A 258 -19.33 32.90 11.74
C LYS A 258 -18.65 34.16 12.25
N LEU A 259 -17.35 34.31 12.00
CA LEU A 259 -16.61 35.53 12.38
C LEU A 259 -17.16 36.76 11.66
N SER A 260 -17.43 36.66 10.35
CA SER A 260 -17.98 37.76 9.56
C SER A 260 -19.40 38.20 9.98
N LEU A 261 -20.21 37.27 10.50
CA LEU A 261 -21.54 37.56 11.03
C LEU A 261 -21.48 38.16 12.44
N SER A 262 -20.52 37.76 13.27
CA SER A 262 -20.33 38.31 14.62
C SER A 262 -19.79 39.74 14.66
N SER A 263 -19.18 40.21 13.56
CA SER A 263 -18.74 41.61 13.40
C SER A 263 -19.85 42.59 13.01
N GLN A 264 -21.11 42.14 12.86
CA GLN A 264 -22.25 43.02 12.57
C GLN A 264 -23.01 43.40 13.86
N SER A 265 -22.59 44.50 14.49
CA SER A 265 -23.37 45.30 15.45
C SER A 265 -23.62 46.70 14.84
N PRO A 266 -24.74 47.42 15.15
CA PRO A 266 -25.18 48.52 14.32
C PRO A 266 -24.40 49.84 14.55
N ALA A 267 -24.00 50.42 13.41
CA ALA A 267 -23.77 51.83 13.09
C ALA A 267 -22.55 52.58 13.69
N THR A 268 -21.52 52.77 12.86
CA THR A 268 -21.01 54.10 12.46
C THR A 268 -20.28 53.96 11.11
N PRO A 269 -20.43 54.87 10.12
CA PRO A 269 -19.83 54.68 8.81
C PRO A 269 -18.32 54.98 8.88
N ALA A 270 -17.50 53.94 9.04
CA ALA A 270 -16.07 54.03 8.78
C ALA A 270 -15.84 53.81 7.29
N LYS A 271 -15.31 54.83 6.62
CA LYS A 271 -14.77 54.74 5.26
C LYS A 271 -13.68 53.68 5.25
N PHE A 272 -13.94 52.53 4.63
CA PHE A 272 -12.91 51.57 4.29
C PHE A 272 -12.48 51.81 2.84
N VAL A 273 -11.22 52.17 2.67
CA VAL A 273 -10.54 52.27 1.37
C VAL A 273 -10.07 50.85 1.01
N PRO A 274 -10.30 50.36 -0.22
CA PRO A 274 -9.75 49.07 -0.62
C PRO A 274 -8.24 49.24 -0.88
N LEU A 275 -7.42 48.47 -0.17
CA LEU A 275 -6.04 48.21 -0.61
C LEU A 275 -6.07 46.97 -1.49
N ILE A 276 -6.09 47.23 -2.81
CA ILE A 276 -5.75 46.28 -3.85
C ILE A 276 -4.23 46.12 -3.80
N ASN A 277 -3.74 44.90 -3.58
CA ASN A 277 -2.41 44.52 -4.05
C ASN A 277 -2.60 43.56 -5.22
N TYR A 278 -2.58 44.16 -6.40
CA TYR A 278 -2.23 43.56 -7.68
C TYR A 278 -0.70 43.69 -7.77
N ILE A 279 0.03 42.59 -7.96
CA ILE A 279 1.31 42.65 -8.66
C ILE A 279 1.25 41.60 -9.76
N ASP A 280 1.67 42.08 -10.92
CA ASP A 280 1.60 41.53 -12.26
C ASP A 280 2.21 40.14 -12.42
N ILE A 281 1.63 39.46 -13.41
CA ILE A 281 2.20 38.37 -14.18
C ILE A 281 3.32 38.97 -15.05
N ASP A 282 4.43 38.26 -15.21
CA ASP A 282 5.10 38.22 -16.51
C ASP A 282 5.38 36.75 -16.85
N GLU A 283 4.87 36.35 -18.00
CA GLU A 283 5.09 35.07 -18.67
C GLU A 283 6.47 35.08 -19.38
N ASP A 284 6.91 33.86 -19.70
CA ASP A 284 7.78 33.48 -20.83
C ASP A 284 9.28 33.14 -20.63
N GLU A 285 9.63 32.12 -21.44
CA GLU A 285 10.91 31.44 -21.74
C GLU A 285 11.32 30.32 -20.75
N ILE A 286 10.93 29.04 -20.97
CA ILE A 286 11.39 28.10 -22.03
C ILE A 286 12.90 28.21 -22.27
N TRP A 287 13.67 27.25 -21.74
CA TRP A 287 14.76 26.57 -22.47
C TRP A 287 15.00 25.17 -21.90
N ASP A 288 14.90 24.17 -22.78
CA ASP A 288 15.37 22.80 -22.64
C ASP A 288 16.88 22.73 -22.35
N VAL A 289 17.30 21.78 -21.48
CA VAL A 289 18.41 20.82 -21.70
C VAL A 289 18.11 19.52 -20.97
#